data_AF-A0A7K1XU46-F1
#
_entry.id   AF-A0A7K1XU46-F1
#
_cell.length_a   1.000
_cell.length_b   1.000
_cell.length_c   1.000
_cell.angle_alpha   90.00
_cell.angle_beta   90.00
_cell.angle_gamma   90.00
#
_symmetry.space_group_name_H-M   'P 1'
#
loop_
_entity.id
_entity.type
_entity.pdbx_description
1 polymer ?
#
loop_
_entity_poly.entity_id
_entity_poly.type
_entity_poly.pdbx_seq_one_letter_code
_entity_poly.pdbx_strand_id
1 'polypeptide(L)'
;MKTLIYQLLGALCLLATSCNNGGGDPFASVDLYSQGLPATLMAYHDLRAGTQQKTGPTALYIDFSAGIYTAFGTEIIRRSMSECFNAVLSNQFEVYKMAMEKVAPLQVSSSTQLGQIVSDPKQYLDRRAPIQAAVEKIVSSKNDALLITDFEEWQNNAEVTTTAYLKIPFSRWLSAGNSISFFIADYKEGKTDKHIYFTVFTYGRASGKSLISKIRPKLAEFPAKFDLAADAYTITTHYAKPQLGGIFQDLNGSGKVGQNILDVQETGYIYGLKENRPFEYYPLGLNWASIAEIQKEYAAQNQFKDLFRGLYLDITNNDSYDYGDFDVKTYDITGDFEQYARFAEAGKHKPSMTKGADGESRISGQETDPIALACYEQNGALKKQFVYEPTSYSALNEVFVLNKALFDNTSKPDKNAVEAAVSFSPQFAANQLPGPHRLVRVDLALKQASVNSGNPALQKLKWTNANGTPNVGLYESVMNTLTELKPQDQTVYTYYIKTTEN
;
A
#
# COMPACT_ATOMS: atom_id res chain seq x y z
N MET A 1 -32.18 42.48 15.20
CA MET A 1 -33.12 42.09 16.26
C MET A 1 -34.10 41.09 15.69
N LYS A 2 -33.86 39.80 16.02
CA LYS A 2 -34.84 38.70 16.09
C LYS A 2 -35.52 38.17 14.80
N THR A 3 -35.78 36.88 14.58
CA THR A 3 -35.25 35.56 14.99
C THR A 3 -36.04 34.52 14.13
N LEU A 4 -35.53 33.28 14.02
CA LEU A 4 -36.24 32.01 13.73
C LEU A 4 -36.64 31.73 12.26
N ILE A 5 -36.06 30.75 11.53
CA ILE A 5 -35.97 29.25 11.67
C ILE A 5 -37.04 28.55 10.79
N TYR A 6 -36.55 27.71 9.85
CA TYR A 6 -36.89 26.30 9.53
C TYR A 6 -36.44 26.02 8.08
N GLN A 7 -35.29 25.38 7.87
CA GLN A 7 -35.14 23.95 7.57
C GLN A 7 -36.05 23.41 6.46
N LEU A 8 -35.45 23.21 5.28
CA LEU A 8 -35.78 22.10 4.38
C LEU A 8 -34.55 21.78 3.52
N LEU A 9 -33.66 20.98 4.10
CA LEU A 9 -32.65 20.23 3.37
C LEU A 9 -33.39 19.10 2.65
N GLY A 10 -33.82 19.37 1.42
CA GLY A 10 -34.26 18.33 0.50
C GLY A 10 -33.06 17.50 0.09
N ALA A 11 -32.92 16.32 0.69
CA ALA A 11 -32.06 15.27 0.18
C ALA A 11 -32.50 14.95 -1.26
N LEU A 12 -31.68 15.35 -2.23
CA LEU A 12 -31.84 14.95 -3.61
C LEU A 12 -31.41 13.48 -3.71
N CYS A 13 -32.32 12.57 -3.36
CA CYS A 13 -32.22 11.18 -3.78
C CYS A 13 -32.25 11.19 -5.32
N LEU A 14 -31.11 10.93 -5.94
CA LEU A 14 -31.04 10.44 -7.31
C LEU A 14 -31.65 9.04 -7.31
N LEU A 15 -32.98 8.98 -7.30
CA LEU A 15 -33.72 7.83 -7.79
C LEU A 15 -33.40 7.75 -9.28
N ALA A 16 -32.48 6.84 -9.64
CA ALA A 16 -32.36 6.39 -11.00
C ALA A 16 -33.72 5.84 -11.41
N THR A 17 -34.43 6.60 -12.24
CA THR A 17 -35.66 6.18 -12.89
C THR A 17 -35.34 4.99 -13.78
N SER A 18 -35.64 3.80 -13.27
CA SER A 18 -35.74 2.56 -14.03
C SER A 18 -36.67 2.81 -15.22
N CYS A 19 -36.07 3.00 -16.39
CA CYS A 19 -36.78 2.87 -17.65
C CYS A 19 -36.97 1.37 -17.88
N ASN A 20 -38.21 0.98 -17.64
CA ASN A 20 -38.82 -0.33 -17.84
C ASN A 20 -38.53 -0.86 -19.26
N ASN A 21 -37.65 -1.86 -19.37
CA ASN A 21 -37.61 -2.82 -20.47
C ASN A 21 -37.41 -4.20 -19.83
N GLY A 22 -38.36 -5.11 -20.07
CA GLY A 22 -38.47 -6.39 -19.38
C GLY A 22 -37.27 -7.33 -19.56
N GLY A 23 -36.36 -7.32 -18.59
CA GLY A 23 -35.36 -8.34 -18.32
C GLY A 23 -35.05 -8.31 -16.83
N GLY A 24 -35.09 -9.45 -16.15
CA GLY A 24 -34.73 -9.54 -14.73
C GLY A 24 -33.29 -9.09 -14.47
N ASP A 25 -32.92 -8.92 -13.19
CA ASP A 25 -31.52 -8.68 -12.81
C ASP A 25 -30.65 -9.80 -13.42
N PRO A 26 -29.73 -9.49 -14.36
CA PRO A 26 -28.91 -10.51 -15.03
C PRO A 26 -27.99 -11.26 -14.06
N PHE A 27 -27.80 -10.72 -12.84
CA PHE A 27 -27.01 -11.32 -11.78
C PHE A 27 -27.87 -12.06 -10.74
N ALA A 28 -29.18 -12.21 -10.93
CA ALA A 28 -30.06 -12.84 -9.92
C ALA A 28 -29.66 -14.26 -9.53
N SER A 29 -28.99 -15.00 -10.42
CA SER A 29 -28.45 -16.35 -10.16
C SER A 29 -26.99 -16.36 -9.69
N VAL A 30 -26.35 -15.19 -9.57
CA VAL A 30 -24.95 -15.05 -9.17
C VAL A 30 -24.91 -14.64 -7.71
N ASP A 31 -24.37 -15.52 -6.86
CA ASP A 31 -24.04 -15.15 -5.49
C ASP A 31 -22.67 -14.44 -5.46
N LEU A 32 -22.71 -13.11 -5.33
CA LEU A 32 -21.54 -12.23 -5.30
C LEU A 32 -20.61 -12.48 -4.11
N TYR A 33 -21.05 -13.22 -3.09
CA TYR A 33 -20.28 -13.56 -1.89
C TYR A 33 -19.86 -15.04 -1.85
N SER A 34 -19.97 -15.75 -2.97
CA SER A 34 -19.66 -17.19 -3.08
C SER A 34 -18.34 -17.48 -3.80
N GLN A 35 -18.36 -18.42 -4.75
CA GLN A 35 -17.20 -18.91 -5.48
C GLN A 35 -16.50 -17.78 -6.24
N GLY A 36 -15.21 -17.58 -5.97
CA GLY A 36 -14.42 -16.49 -6.57
C GLY A 36 -14.42 -15.20 -5.76
N LEU A 37 -15.12 -15.13 -4.62
CA LEU A 37 -15.05 -14.00 -3.69
C LEU A 37 -13.61 -13.62 -3.30
N PRO A 38 -12.67 -14.55 -3.00
CA PRO A 38 -11.32 -14.15 -2.60
C PRO A 38 -10.60 -13.28 -3.63
N ALA A 39 -10.66 -13.65 -4.92
CA ALA A 39 -10.03 -12.87 -5.99
C ALA A 39 -10.72 -11.51 -6.19
N THR A 40 -12.05 -11.50 -6.14
CA THR A 40 -12.87 -10.29 -6.30
C THR A 40 -12.61 -9.31 -5.15
N LEU A 41 -12.60 -9.79 -3.91
CA LEU A 41 -12.38 -8.96 -2.73
C LEU A 41 -10.94 -8.43 -2.67
N MET A 42 -9.94 -9.24 -3.04
CA MET A 42 -8.55 -8.76 -3.14
C MET A 42 -8.43 -7.63 -4.17
N ALA A 43 -9.01 -7.80 -5.36
CA ALA A 43 -8.95 -6.79 -6.41
C ALA A 43 -9.75 -5.52 -6.05
N TYR A 44 -10.88 -5.66 -5.35
CA TYR A 44 -11.61 -4.53 -4.77
C TYR A 44 -10.77 -3.80 -3.72
N HIS A 45 -10.16 -4.52 -2.77
CA HIS A 45 -9.30 -3.95 -1.74
C HIS A 45 -8.12 -3.19 -2.35
N ASP A 46 -7.46 -3.75 -3.37
CA ASP A 46 -6.35 -3.11 -4.07
C ASP A 46 -6.76 -1.81 -4.73
N LEU A 47 -7.89 -1.83 -5.43
CA LEU A 47 -8.44 -0.64 -6.07
C LEU A 47 -8.72 0.45 -5.03
N ARG A 48 -9.32 0.09 -3.88
CA ARG A 48 -9.61 1.04 -2.80
C ARG A 48 -8.35 1.51 -2.06
N ALA A 49 -7.30 0.69 -2.00
CA ALA A 49 -6.01 1.02 -1.40
C ALA A 49 -5.06 1.74 -2.38
N GLY A 50 -5.44 1.89 -3.66
CA GLY A 50 -4.57 2.42 -4.70
C GLY A 50 -3.36 1.53 -5.02
N THR A 51 -3.39 0.26 -4.63
CA THR A 51 -2.27 -0.68 -4.81
C THR A 51 -2.13 -1.06 -6.28
N GLN A 52 -0.92 -0.90 -6.82
CA GLN A 52 -0.62 -1.25 -8.22
C GLN A 52 0.23 -2.53 -8.30
N GLN A 53 0.02 -3.34 -9.34
CA GLN A 53 0.82 -4.54 -9.60
C GLN A 53 2.15 -4.21 -10.29
N LYS A 54 3.21 -4.96 -9.97
CA LYS A 54 4.50 -4.87 -10.66
C LYS A 54 4.34 -5.35 -12.10
N THR A 55 4.79 -4.56 -13.08
CA THR A 55 4.63 -4.90 -14.51
C THR A 55 5.94 -4.96 -15.29
N GLY A 56 7.09 -4.71 -14.67
CA GLY A 56 8.39 -4.61 -15.34
C GLY A 56 9.53 -5.31 -14.59
N PRO A 57 10.68 -5.52 -15.26
CA PRO A 57 11.89 -6.03 -14.63
C PRO A 57 12.43 -4.99 -13.63
N THR A 58 13.11 -5.45 -12.60
CA THR A 58 13.80 -4.56 -11.66
C THR A 58 14.94 -3.82 -12.37
N ALA A 59 15.24 -2.59 -11.96
CA ALA A 59 16.28 -1.78 -12.61
C ALA A 59 17.43 -1.41 -11.67
N LEU A 60 18.63 -1.25 -12.22
CA LEU A 60 19.83 -0.77 -11.54
C LEU A 60 20.36 0.49 -12.24
N TYR A 61 20.53 1.58 -11.50
CA TYR A 61 21.04 2.85 -11.96
C TYR A 61 22.36 3.14 -11.24
N ILE A 62 23.43 3.38 -12.00
CA ILE A 62 24.76 3.61 -11.44
C ILE A 62 25.29 4.94 -11.95
N ASP A 63 25.77 5.74 -11.01
CA ASP A 63 26.46 6.99 -11.25
C ASP A 63 27.89 6.74 -11.74
N PHE A 64 28.22 7.32 -12.89
CA PHE A 64 29.55 7.27 -13.49
C PHE A 64 30.20 8.65 -13.56
N SER A 65 29.82 9.57 -12.67
CA SER A 65 30.51 10.83 -12.48
C SER A 65 31.86 10.66 -11.78
N ALA A 66 32.81 11.55 -12.05
CA ALA A 66 34.20 11.45 -11.62
C ALA A 66 34.40 11.21 -10.11
N GLY A 67 33.55 11.79 -9.25
CA GLY A 67 33.65 11.66 -7.80
C GLY A 67 33.39 10.23 -7.29
N ILE A 68 32.56 9.47 -8.00
CA ILE A 68 32.08 8.15 -7.60
C ILE A 68 33.17 7.07 -7.68
N TYR A 69 34.10 7.19 -8.62
CA TYR A 69 35.20 6.24 -8.76
C TYR A 69 36.01 6.11 -7.46
N THR A 70 36.22 7.23 -6.76
CA THR A 70 36.91 7.25 -5.46
C THR A 70 36.14 6.47 -4.40
N ALA A 71 34.81 6.61 -4.35
CA ALA A 71 33.96 5.87 -3.42
C ALA A 71 34.11 4.35 -3.62
N PHE A 72 34.11 3.89 -4.88
CA PHE A 72 34.28 2.48 -5.22
C PHE A 72 35.70 1.93 -4.96
N GLY A 73 36.67 2.79 -4.70
CA GLY A 73 37.99 2.38 -4.19
C GLY A 73 37.96 1.93 -2.72
N THR A 74 36.94 2.30 -1.95
CA THR A 74 36.80 1.93 -0.54
C THR A 74 36.38 0.46 -0.43
N GLU A 75 37.09 -0.33 0.37
CA GLU A 75 36.92 -1.79 0.42
C GLU A 75 35.49 -2.22 0.75
N ILE A 76 34.87 -1.61 1.77
CA ILE A 76 33.50 -1.94 2.18
C ILE A 76 32.48 -1.60 1.10
N ILE A 77 32.61 -0.43 0.45
CA ILE A 77 31.73 0.01 -0.63
C ILE A 77 31.88 -0.95 -1.83
N ARG A 78 33.12 -1.26 -2.23
CA ARG A 78 33.43 -2.15 -3.35
C ARG A 78 32.86 -3.56 -3.15
N ARG A 79 33.02 -4.12 -1.94
CA ARG A 79 32.48 -5.44 -1.58
C ARG A 79 30.96 -5.43 -1.60
N SER A 80 30.33 -4.49 -0.89
CA SER A 80 28.87 -4.36 -0.83
C SER A 80 28.25 -4.13 -2.21
N MET A 81 28.90 -3.35 -3.07
CA MET A 81 28.51 -3.17 -4.47
C MET A 81 28.52 -4.49 -5.25
N SER A 82 29.61 -5.25 -5.15
CA SER A 82 29.74 -6.55 -5.82
C SER A 82 28.66 -7.53 -5.35
N GLU A 83 28.36 -7.54 -4.05
CA GLU A 83 27.29 -8.35 -3.48
C GLU A 83 25.90 -7.92 -3.96
N CYS A 84 25.65 -6.60 -4.06
CA CYS A 84 24.42 -6.07 -4.63
C CYS A 84 24.26 -6.46 -6.09
N PHE A 85 25.31 -6.36 -6.92
CA PHE A 85 25.26 -6.75 -8.33
C PHE A 85 24.91 -8.23 -8.52
N ASN A 86 25.48 -9.11 -7.68
CA ASN A 86 25.13 -10.52 -7.69
C ASN A 86 23.65 -10.75 -7.30
N ALA A 87 23.15 -10.02 -6.30
CA ALA A 87 21.74 -10.12 -5.88
C ALA A 87 20.78 -9.59 -6.95
N VAL A 88 21.13 -8.48 -7.60
CA VAL A 88 20.39 -7.86 -8.69
C VAL A 88 20.36 -8.80 -9.90
N LEU A 89 21.50 -9.05 -10.53
CA LEU A 89 21.57 -9.75 -11.83
C LEU A 89 21.17 -11.24 -11.79
N SER A 90 21.00 -11.82 -10.60
CA SER A 90 20.40 -13.15 -10.43
C SER A 90 18.92 -13.22 -10.85
N ASN A 91 18.25 -12.07 -10.98
CA ASN A 91 16.92 -11.99 -11.58
C ASN A 91 17.04 -11.15 -12.87
N GLN A 92 16.05 -11.19 -13.75
CA GLN A 92 16.10 -10.40 -14.99
C GLN A 92 16.03 -8.91 -14.66
N PHE A 93 17.12 -8.17 -14.89
CA PHE A 93 17.24 -6.74 -14.55
C PHE A 93 17.69 -5.91 -15.74
N GLU A 94 17.26 -4.65 -15.75
CA GLU A 94 17.81 -3.62 -16.62
C GLU A 94 18.90 -2.84 -15.89
N VAL A 95 19.99 -2.52 -16.58
CA VAL A 95 21.08 -1.71 -16.01
C VAL A 95 21.19 -0.41 -16.80
N TYR A 96 21.37 0.69 -16.08
CA TYR A 96 21.46 2.04 -16.61
C TYR A 96 22.71 2.74 -16.08
N LYS A 97 23.44 3.38 -16.98
CA LYS A 97 24.56 4.27 -16.70
C LYS A 97 24.05 5.72 -16.67
N MET A 98 24.44 6.45 -15.63
CA MET A 98 24.21 7.89 -15.50
C MET A 98 25.53 8.63 -15.76
N ALA A 99 25.66 9.25 -16.93
CA ALA A 99 26.85 10.00 -17.35
C ALA A 99 26.48 10.94 -18.50
N MET A 100 27.33 11.93 -18.80
CA MET A 100 27.11 12.90 -19.89
C MET A 100 25.70 13.54 -19.87
N GLU A 101 25.16 13.83 -18.67
CA GLU A 101 23.81 14.38 -18.49
C GLU A 101 22.69 13.49 -19.09
N LYS A 102 22.96 12.18 -19.27
CA LYS A 102 22.00 11.19 -19.79
C LYS A 102 21.88 9.95 -18.91
N VAL A 103 20.70 9.36 -18.94
CA VAL A 103 20.41 8.02 -18.39
C VAL A 103 20.35 7.05 -19.57
N ALA A 104 21.38 6.22 -19.75
CA ALA A 104 21.51 5.35 -20.90
C ALA A 104 21.51 3.87 -20.48
N PRO A 105 20.84 2.96 -21.22
CA PRO A 105 20.96 1.54 -20.97
C PRO A 105 22.41 1.06 -21.07
N LEU A 106 22.84 0.23 -20.13
CA LEU A 106 24.14 -0.41 -20.11
C LEU A 106 23.94 -1.92 -20.34
N GLN A 107 24.39 -2.39 -21.50
CA GLN A 107 24.28 -3.81 -21.85
C GLN A 107 25.33 -4.61 -21.07
N VAL A 108 24.85 -5.43 -20.13
CA VAL A 108 25.68 -6.36 -19.35
C VAL A 108 25.02 -7.74 -19.31
N SER A 109 25.82 -8.79 -19.43
CA SER A 109 25.38 -10.18 -19.40
C SER A 109 25.75 -10.90 -18.09
N SER A 110 26.55 -10.29 -17.21
CA SER A 110 26.94 -10.87 -15.92
C SER A 110 27.35 -9.82 -14.90
N SER A 111 27.32 -10.20 -13.62
CA SER A 111 27.83 -9.36 -12.52
C SER A 111 29.33 -9.12 -12.60
N THR A 112 30.10 -10.09 -13.12
CA THR A 112 31.53 -9.92 -13.40
C THR A 112 31.78 -8.83 -14.43
N GLN A 113 31.03 -8.84 -15.55
CA GLN A 113 31.16 -7.80 -16.58
C GLN A 113 30.78 -6.43 -16.02
N LEU A 114 29.69 -6.34 -15.26
CA LEU A 114 29.29 -5.10 -14.61
C LEU A 114 30.38 -4.60 -13.64
N GLY A 115 30.95 -5.49 -12.82
CA GLY A 115 32.04 -5.16 -11.91
C GLY A 115 33.30 -4.66 -12.62
N GLN A 116 33.64 -5.23 -13.78
CA GLN A 116 34.75 -4.77 -14.62
C GLN A 116 34.51 -3.36 -15.19
N ILE A 117 33.30 -3.09 -15.70
CA ILE A 117 32.92 -1.77 -16.22
C ILE A 117 32.99 -0.74 -15.08
N VAL A 118 32.39 -1.03 -13.93
CA VAL A 118 32.36 -0.13 -12.79
C VAL A 118 33.76 0.10 -12.19
N SER A 119 34.68 -0.85 -12.33
CA SER A 119 36.06 -0.69 -11.86
C SER A 119 36.99 0.01 -12.85
N ASP A 120 36.54 0.29 -14.08
CA ASP A 120 37.37 0.93 -15.11
C ASP A 120 37.34 2.47 -14.95
N PRO A 121 38.46 3.13 -14.58
CA PRO A 121 38.52 4.58 -14.44
C PRO A 121 38.16 5.34 -15.72
N LYS A 122 38.28 4.73 -16.91
CA LYS A 122 37.87 5.34 -18.17
C LYS A 122 36.36 5.54 -18.29
N GLN A 123 35.57 4.92 -17.42
CA GLN A 123 34.12 5.11 -17.41
C GLN A 123 33.68 6.42 -16.74
N TYR A 124 34.58 7.06 -15.98
CA TYR A 124 34.30 8.20 -15.09
C TYR A 124 34.89 9.52 -15.59
N LEU A 125 34.76 9.77 -16.89
CA LEU A 125 35.33 10.96 -17.55
C LEU A 125 34.46 12.22 -17.37
N ASP A 126 33.17 12.04 -17.11
CA ASP A 126 32.23 13.13 -16.90
C ASP A 126 32.16 13.52 -15.44
N ARG A 127 31.95 14.80 -15.17
CA ARG A 127 31.78 15.29 -13.79
C ARG A 127 30.36 15.15 -13.26
N ARG A 128 29.37 14.77 -14.08
CA ARG A 128 27.95 14.98 -13.77
C ARG A 128 27.08 13.80 -14.16
N ALA A 129 26.21 13.41 -13.24
CA ALA A 129 25.12 12.48 -13.47
C ALA A 129 23.76 13.21 -13.39
N PRO A 130 22.81 12.91 -14.28
CA PRO A 130 21.46 13.49 -14.23
C PRO A 130 20.58 12.74 -13.22
N ILE A 131 20.85 12.92 -11.92
CA ILE A 131 20.23 12.14 -10.84
C ILE A 131 18.72 12.40 -10.80
N GLN A 132 18.27 13.65 -10.94
CA GLN A 132 16.84 13.95 -10.98
C GLN A 132 16.13 13.17 -12.11
N ALA A 133 16.71 13.14 -13.32
CA ALA A 133 16.13 12.43 -14.46
C ALA A 133 16.09 10.91 -14.25
N ALA A 134 17.12 10.35 -13.59
CA ALA A 134 17.14 8.93 -13.25
C ALA A 134 16.03 8.59 -12.23
N VAL A 135 15.86 9.42 -11.20
CA VAL A 135 14.77 9.25 -10.22
C VAL A 135 13.41 9.40 -10.90
N GLU A 136 13.21 10.34 -11.83
CA GLU A 136 11.96 10.45 -12.58
C GLU A 136 11.66 9.20 -13.44
N LYS A 137 12.69 8.61 -14.05
CA LYS A 137 12.55 7.34 -14.78
C LYS A 137 12.21 6.18 -13.84
N ILE A 138 12.80 6.13 -12.64
CA ILE A 138 12.45 5.14 -11.63
C ILE A 138 10.98 5.32 -11.20
N VAL A 139 10.57 6.54 -10.89
CA VAL A 139 9.24 6.84 -10.35
C VAL A 139 8.12 6.62 -11.37
N SER A 140 8.43 6.76 -12.66
CA SER A 140 7.49 6.41 -13.75
C SER A 140 7.45 4.92 -14.07
N SER A 141 8.38 4.13 -13.54
CA SER A 141 8.39 2.67 -13.68
C SER A 141 7.48 2.00 -12.65
N LYS A 142 7.06 0.76 -12.93
CA LYS A 142 6.18 -0.03 -12.05
C LYS A 142 6.91 -1.26 -11.50
N ASN A 143 8.13 -1.05 -11.04
CA ASN A 143 9.03 -2.09 -10.57
C ASN A 143 10.01 -1.53 -9.52
N ASP A 144 10.68 -2.41 -8.80
CA ASP A 144 11.73 -2.01 -7.86
C ASP A 144 12.92 -1.42 -8.64
N ALA A 145 13.73 -0.58 -7.98
CA ALA A 145 15.00 -0.12 -8.52
C ALA A 145 16.06 0.06 -7.44
N LEU A 146 17.33 -0.15 -7.80
CA LEU A 146 18.49 0.26 -7.00
C LEU A 146 19.20 1.42 -7.72
N LEU A 147 19.39 2.53 -7.03
CA LEU A 147 20.15 3.70 -7.47
C LEU A 147 21.42 3.81 -6.63
N ILE A 148 22.59 3.91 -7.28
CA ILE A 148 23.87 4.10 -6.61
C ILE A 148 24.46 5.43 -7.09
N THR A 149 24.59 6.41 -6.20
CA THR A 149 25.06 7.79 -6.47
C THR A 149 25.50 8.47 -5.19
N ASP A 150 26.16 9.61 -5.28
CA ASP A 150 26.45 10.54 -4.18
C ASP A 150 25.40 11.67 -4.06
N PHE A 151 24.37 11.68 -4.92
CA PHE A 151 23.29 12.68 -4.97
C PHE A 151 23.76 14.13 -5.24
N GLU A 152 24.96 14.30 -5.82
CA GLU A 152 25.47 15.61 -6.27
C GLU A 152 24.81 16.01 -7.61
N GLU A 153 23.62 16.58 -7.55
CA GLU A 153 22.87 17.02 -8.74
C GLU A 153 23.43 18.32 -9.32
N TRP A 154 23.54 18.38 -10.64
CA TRP A 154 24.01 19.56 -11.38
C TRP A 154 22.95 20.01 -12.40
N GLN A 155 22.62 21.30 -12.38
CA GLN A 155 21.69 21.92 -13.32
C GLN A 155 22.28 23.22 -13.86
N ASN A 156 22.17 23.46 -15.16
CA ASN A 156 22.69 24.67 -15.82
C ASN A 156 24.16 24.98 -15.47
N ASN A 157 25.02 23.96 -15.45
CA ASN A 157 26.43 24.04 -15.04
C ASN A 157 26.70 24.43 -13.57
N ALA A 158 25.70 24.42 -12.69
CA ALA A 158 25.86 24.67 -11.26
C ALA A 158 25.37 23.49 -10.43
N GLU A 159 26.07 23.21 -9.34
CA GLU A 159 25.61 22.23 -8.34
C GLU A 159 24.34 22.75 -7.67
N VAL A 160 23.35 21.88 -7.50
CA VAL A 160 22.11 22.18 -6.80
C VAL A 160 22.31 21.91 -5.30
N THR A 161 22.52 22.98 -4.53
CA THR A 161 22.92 22.85 -3.12
C THR A 161 21.79 23.08 -2.10
N THR A 162 20.73 23.81 -2.46
CA THR A 162 19.65 24.17 -1.50
C THR A 162 18.25 23.83 -2.00
N THR A 163 18.09 23.59 -3.30
CA THR A 163 16.77 23.28 -3.88
C THR A 163 16.39 21.83 -3.65
N ALA A 164 15.16 21.59 -3.23
CA ALA A 164 14.57 20.26 -3.01
C ALA A 164 14.25 19.53 -4.34
N TYR A 165 15.27 19.26 -5.14
CA TYR A 165 15.15 18.80 -6.53
C TYR A 165 14.47 17.43 -6.70
N LEU A 166 14.42 16.59 -5.64
CA LEU A 166 13.71 15.30 -5.66
C LEU A 166 12.36 15.32 -4.97
N LYS A 167 11.89 16.46 -4.43
CA LYS A 167 10.60 16.53 -3.73
C LYS A 167 9.46 15.98 -4.60
N ILE A 168 9.32 16.48 -5.83
CA ILE A 168 8.21 16.10 -6.73
C ILE A 168 8.22 14.60 -7.07
N PRO A 169 9.34 13.99 -7.53
CA PRO A 169 9.34 12.55 -7.79
C PRO A 169 9.19 11.72 -6.50
N PHE A 170 9.78 12.11 -5.37
CA PHE A 170 9.56 11.40 -4.11
C PHE A 170 8.09 11.45 -3.67
N SER A 171 7.44 12.63 -3.70
CA SER A 171 6.03 12.74 -3.36
C SER A 171 5.17 11.84 -4.25
N ARG A 172 5.38 11.85 -5.57
CA ARG A 172 4.65 10.94 -6.49
C ARG A 172 4.85 9.46 -6.15
N TRP A 173 6.08 9.07 -5.80
CA TRP A 173 6.40 7.68 -5.46
C TRP A 173 5.69 7.26 -4.17
N LEU A 174 5.81 8.04 -3.09
CA LEU A 174 5.23 7.72 -1.79
C LEU A 174 3.69 7.78 -1.81
N SER A 175 3.09 8.73 -2.53
CA SER A 175 1.63 8.81 -2.67
C SER A 175 1.02 7.59 -3.37
N ALA A 176 1.83 6.81 -4.11
CA ALA A 176 1.41 5.55 -4.72
C ALA A 176 1.58 4.33 -3.78
N GLY A 177 1.89 4.53 -2.50
CA GLY A 177 2.10 3.45 -1.53
C GLY A 177 3.45 2.74 -1.68
N ASN A 178 4.44 3.43 -2.24
CA ASN A 178 5.80 2.91 -2.41
C ASN A 178 6.75 3.48 -1.34
N SER A 179 7.93 2.90 -1.21
CA SER A 179 8.96 3.33 -0.24
C SER A 179 10.35 3.49 -0.86
N ILE A 180 11.22 4.23 -0.18
CA ILE A 180 12.60 4.47 -0.57
C ILE A 180 13.51 4.19 0.64
N SER A 181 14.45 3.25 0.51
CA SER A 181 15.44 2.96 1.56
C SER A 181 16.81 3.48 1.14
N PHE A 182 17.38 4.41 1.91
CA PHE A 182 18.74 4.89 1.76
C PHE A 182 19.67 4.06 2.64
N PHE A 183 20.71 3.48 2.04
CA PHE A 183 21.83 2.90 2.75
C PHE A 183 23.06 3.75 2.46
N ILE A 184 23.72 4.25 3.50
CA ILE A 184 24.68 5.34 3.38
C ILE A 184 26.04 4.89 3.89
N ALA A 185 27.05 4.97 3.02
CA ALA A 185 28.43 4.72 3.39
C ALA A 185 29.26 6.01 3.29
N ASP A 186 30.17 6.17 4.25
CA ASP A 186 31.11 7.28 4.28
C ASP A 186 32.36 6.92 3.47
N TYR A 187 32.89 7.87 2.71
CA TYR A 187 34.18 7.76 2.05
C TYR A 187 34.91 9.11 2.04
N LYS A 188 36.18 9.12 1.61
CA LYS A 188 36.96 10.35 1.47
C LYS A 188 37.33 10.60 0.03
N GLU A 189 37.10 11.81 -0.44
CA GLU A 189 37.65 12.34 -1.69
C GLU A 189 38.74 13.36 -1.35
N GLY A 190 40.00 12.90 -1.33
CA GLY A 190 41.11 13.69 -0.82
C GLY A 190 40.97 14.00 0.67
N LYS A 191 40.67 15.26 1.01
CA LYS A 191 40.45 15.71 2.40
C LYS A 191 38.97 15.91 2.74
N THR A 192 38.08 15.76 1.77
CA THR A 192 36.65 16.00 1.92
C THR A 192 35.97 14.71 2.32
N ASP A 193 35.21 14.74 3.41
CA ASP A 193 34.35 13.63 3.80
C ASP A 193 33.08 13.67 2.93
N LYS A 194 32.74 12.54 2.31
CA LYS A 194 31.61 12.38 1.38
C LYS A 194 30.79 11.14 1.73
N HIS A 195 29.61 11.07 1.13
CA HIS A 195 28.68 9.95 1.27
C HIS A 195 28.38 9.33 -0.09
N ILE A 196 28.30 8.00 -0.13
CA ILE A 196 27.69 7.27 -1.24
C ILE A 196 26.42 6.61 -0.75
N TYR A 197 25.41 6.61 -1.59
CA TYR A 197 24.08 6.13 -1.28
C TYR A 197 23.74 4.96 -2.19
N PHE A 198 23.30 3.88 -1.56
CA PHE A 198 22.64 2.77 -2.21
C PHE A 198 21.16 2.91 -1.88
N THR A 199 20.40 3.44 -2.82
CA THR A 199 19.00 3.82 -2.61
C THR A 199 18.09 2.82 -3.30
N VAL A 200 17.31 2.09 -2.52
CA VAL A 200 16.36 1.10 -3.02
C VAL A 200 14.96 1.71 -3.08
N PHE A 201 14.43 1.84 -4.29
CA PHE A 201 13.04 2.18 -4.53
C PHE A 201 12.23 0.88 -4.56
N THR A 202 11.35 0.71 -3.59
CA THR A 202 10.48 -0.48 -3.49
C THR A 202 9.10 -0.12 -3.99
N TYR A 203 8.62 -0.83 -5.00
CA TYR A 203 7.29 -0.65 -5.56
C TYR A 203 6.26 -1.52 -4.82
N GLY A 204 5.23 -0.88 -4.30
CA GLY A 204 4.25 -1.45 -3.38
C GLY A 204 4.86 -1.89 -2.04
N ARG A 205 4.12 -2.70 -1.30
CA ARG A 205 4.58 -3.23 -0.01
C ARG A 205 5.68 -4.28 -0.21
N ALA A 206 6.76 -4.15 0.55
CA ALA A 206 7.86 -5.11 0.52
C ALA A 206 7.39 -6.53 0.89
N SER A 207 7.98 -7.52 0.24
CA SER A 207 7.80 -8.95 0.50
C SER A 207 9.15 -9.65 0.37
N GLY A 208 9.27 -10.90 0.81
CA GLY A 208 10.54 -11.65 0.70
C GLY A 208 11.10 -11.78 -0.72
N LYS A 209 10.30 -11.53 -1.77
CA LYS A 209 10.72 -11.51 -3.18
C LYS A 209 11.21 -10.13 -3.66
N SER A 210 10.93 -9.06 -2.92
CA SER A 210 11.25 -7.68 -3.29
C SER A 210 12.75 -7.42 -3.27
N LEU A 211 13.20 -6.44 -4.06
CA LEU A 211 14.61 -6.09 -4.16
C LEU A 211 15.21 -5.75 -2.78
N ILE A 212 14.50 -4.97 -1.98
CA ILE A 212 14.95 -4.56 -0.65
C ILE A 212 15.29 -5.74 0.26
N SER A 213 14.52 -6.84 0.21
CA SER A 213 14.78 -8.03 1.03
C SER A 213 16.09 -8.74 0.65
N LYS A 214 16.52 -8.61 -0.61
CA LYS A 214 17.79 -9.17 -1.12
C LYS A 214 18.98 -8.25 -0.86
N ILE A 215 18.77 -6.93 -0.96
CA ILE A 215 19.82 -5.91 -0.85
C ILE A 215 20.15 -5.55 0.59
N ARG A 216 19.13 -5.42 1.47
CA ARG A 216 19.31 -4.99 2.86
C ARG A 216 20.39 -5.79 3.62
N PRO A 217 20.45 -7.13 3.54
CA PRO A 217 21.52 -7.88 4.22
C PRO A 217 22.93 -7.59 3.69
N LYS A 218 23.08 -7.18 2.42
CA LYS A 218 24.37 -6.89 1.76
C LYS A 218 24.94 -5.51 2.12
N LEU A 219 24.07 -4.65 2.64
CA LEU A 219 24.35 -3.28 3.03
C LEU A 219 24.30 -3.10 4.55
N ALA A 220 24.17 -4.19 5.33
CA ALA A 220 24.01 -4.15 6.77
C ALA A 220 25.21 -3.54 7.52
N GLU A 221 26.40 -3.58 6.91
CA GLU A 221 27.61 -2.99 7.50
C GLU A 221 27.74 -1.48 7.24
N PHE A 222 26.83 -0.87 6.48
CA PHE A 222 26.87 0.58 6.26
C PHE A 222 26.53 1.34 7.55
N PRO A 223 27.23 2.44 7.85
CA PRO A 223 27.11 3.15 9.12
C PRO A 223 25.75 3.82 9.34
N ALA A 224 24.98 4.05 8.27
CA ALA A 224 23.66 4.65 8.38
C ALA A 224 22.68 4.09 7.36
N LYS A 225 21.41 4.09 7.76
CA LYS A 225 20.24 3.76 6.93
C LYS A 225 19.12 4.73 7.26
N PHE A 226 18.31 5.04 6.26
CA PHE A 226 17.08 5.82 6.43
C PHE A 226 15.99 5.27 5.51
N ASP A 227 14.87 4.84 6.07
CA ASP A 227 13.68 4.48 5.30
C ASP A 227 12.74 5.70 5.17
N LEU A 228 12.58 6.18 3.93
CA LEU A 228 11.58 7.16 3.53
C LEU A 228 10.31 6.43 3.11
N ALA A 229 9.32 6.39 4.00
CA ALA A 229 8.04 5.70 3.80
C ALA A 229 6.92 6.33 4.63
N ALA A 230 5.69 6.28 4.10
CA ALA A 230 4.48 6.68 4.82
C ALA A 230 3.95 5.56 5.74
N ASP A 231 4.33 4.31 5.46
CA ASP A 231 3.78 3.09 6.05
C ASP A 231 4.90 2.13 6.50
N ALA A 232 5.86 2.64 7.26
CA ALA A 232 7.04 1.85 7.67
C ALA A 232 6.74 0.76 8.72
N TYR A 233 5.48 0.61 9.15
CA TYR A 233 5.06 -0.38 10.12
C TYR A 233 4.86 -1.76 9.49
N THR A 234 5.12 -2.81 10.27
CA THR A 234 4.78 -4.19 9.88
C THR A 234 3.58 -4.69 10.66
N ILE A 235 2.84 -5.62 10.07
CA ILE A 235 1.60 -6.14 10.64
C ILE A 235 1.74 -7.65 10.76
N THR A 236 1.44 -8.16 11.94
CA THR A 236 1.40 -9.59 12.23
C THR A 236 0.12 -9.92 13.00
N THR A 237 -0.24 -11.21 12.99
CA THR A 237 -1.43 -11.69 13.68
C THR A 237 -1.08 -12.89 14.54
N HIS A 238 -1.55 -12.92 15.78
CA HIS A 238 -1.44 -14.09 16.66
C HIS A 238 -2.83 -14.58 17.05
N TYR A 239 -3.40 -15.43 16.20
CA TYR A 239 -4.74 -15.98 16.39
C TYR A 239 -4.69 -17.37 17.00
N ALA A 240 -5.49 -17.59 18.03
CA ALA A 240 -5.60 -18.91 18.67
C ALA A 240 -6.11 -19.99 17.68
N LYS A 241 -6.96 -19.58 16.72
CA LYS A 241 -7.47 -20.44 15.64
C LYS A 241 -7.36 -19.70 14.31
N PRO A 242 -6.32 -19.96 13.50
CA PRO A 242 -6.06 -19.21 12.26
C PRO A 242 -7.23 -19.14 11.28
N GLN A 243 -8.08 -20.17 11.24
CA GLN A 243 -9.25 -20.24 10.35
C GLN A 243 -10.47 -19.41 10.81
N LEU A 244 -10.41 -18.84 12.02
CA LEU A 244 -11.42 -17.95 12.58
C LEU A 244 -10.89 -16.54 12.82
N GLY A 245 -9.63 -16.27 12.45
CA GLY A 245 -9.01 -14.96 12.63
C GLY A 245 -8.97 -14.50 14.09
N GLY A 246 -8.98 -13.18 14.27
CA GLY A 246 -8.90 -12.50 15.57
C GLY A 246 -10.25 -12.22 16.23
N ILE A 247 -11.35 -12.73 15.67
CA ILE A 247 -12.70 -12.42 16.16
C ILE A 247 -12.96 -13.07 17.53
N PHE A 248 -13.80 -12.43 18.34
CA PHE A 248 -14.16 -12.92 19.67
C PHE A 248 -14.71 -14.35 19.65
N GLN A 249 -14.28 -15.14 20.64
CA GLN A 249 -14.73 -16.51 20.88
C GLN A 249 -15.01 -16.69 22.36
N ASP A 250 -16.08 -17.44 22.69
CA ASP A 250 -16.30 -17.88 24.06
C ASP A 250 -15.45 -19.12 24.35
N LEU A 251 -14.28 -18.95 24.95
CA LEU A 251 -13.38 -20.06 25.25
C LEU A 251 -13.95 -21.08 26.25
N ASN A 252 -14.99 -20.71 27.01
CA ASN A 252 -15.68 -21.60 27.94
C ASN A 252 -16.83 -22.39 27.27
N GLY A 253 -17.17 -22.04 26.03
CA GLY A 253 -18.19 -22.70 25.25
C GLY A 253 -17.91 -24.19 25.04
N SER A 254 -18.96 -25.01 25.12
CA SER A 254 -18.85 -26.46 24.96
C SER A 254 -18.60 -26.84 23.50
N GLY A 255 -17.37 -27.26 23.20
CA GLY A 255 -16.97 -27.72 21.86
C GLY A 255 -16.83 -26.60 20.84
N LYS A 256 -16.52 -26.95 19.58
CA LYS A 256 -16.23 -25.96 18.52
C LYS A 256 -17.39 -24.99 18.26
N VAL A 257 -18.62 -25.50 18.25
CA VAL A 257 -19.84 -24.71 18.01
C VAL A 257 -20.07 -23.73 19.16
N GLY A 258 -19.96 -24.19 20.42
CA GLY A 258 -20.14 -23.33 21.57
C GLY A 258 -19.10 -22.21 21.69
N GLN A 259 -17.90 -22.39 21.13
CA GLN A 259 -16.86 -21.36 21.12
C GLN A 259 -17.03 -20.33 19.99
N ASN A 260 -17.68 -20.70 18.87
CA ASN A 260 -17.93 -19.83 17.71
C ASN A 260 -19.28 -19.13 17.83
N ILE A 261 -19.45 -18.30 18.87
CA ILE A 261 -20.74 -17.69 19.19
C ILE A 261 -21.23 -16.69 18.13
N LEU A 262 -20.35 -16.23 17.24
CA LEU A 262 -20.67 -15.32 16.13
C LEU A 262 -20.96 -16.06 14.82
N ASP A 263 -20.99 -17.38 14.86
CA ASP A 263 -21.25 -18.28 13.72
C ASP A 263 -20.41 -17.93 12.48
N VAL A 264 -19.10 -17.73 12.67
CA VAL A 264 -18.17 -17.49 11.57
C VAL A 264 -18.13 -18.71 10.67
N GLN A 265 -18.41 -18.52 9.39
CA GLN A 265 -18.34 -19.59 8.39
C GLN A 265 -16.88 -19.83 8.00
N GLU A 266 -16.21 -20.78 8.67
CA GLU A 266 -14.76 -21.05 8.54
C GLU A 266 -14.28 -21.20 7.09
N THR A 267 -15.07 -21.82 6.21
CA THR A 267 -14.72 -22.03 4.79
C THR A 267 -14.74 -20.74 3.96
N GLY A 268 -15.45 -19.71 4.41
CA GLY A 268 -15.56 -18.42 3.75
C GLY A 268 -14.62 -17.36 4.30
N TYR A 269 -13.92 -17.60 5.42
CA TYR A 269 -12.96 -16.65 5.99
C TYR A 269 -11.79 -16.40 5.02
N ILE A 270 -11.45 -15.13 4.79
CA ILE A 270 -10.32 -14.75 3.92
C ILE A 270 -9.30 -13.98 4.74
N TYR A 271 -8.08 -14.53 4.80
CA TYR A 271 -6.92 -13.88 5.39
C TYR A 271 -6.05 -13.25 4.29
N GLY A 272 -6.16 -11.93 4.10
CA GLY A 272 -5.47 -11.19 3.03
C GLY A 272 -3.96 -11.08 3.22
N LEU A 273 -3.47 -11.10 4.45
CA LEU A 273 -2.03 -10.93 4.74
C LEU A 273 -1.17 -12.06 4.15
N LYS A 274 -1.76 -13.25 3.89
CA LYS A 274 -1.05 -14.34 3.18
C LYS A 274 -0.58 -13.94 1.78
N GLU A 275 -1.29 -12.99 1.15
CA GLU A 275 -0.96 -12.40 -0.15
C GLU A 275 -0.39 -10.97 -0.01
N ASN A 276 0.12 -10.62 1.18
CA ASN A 276 0.67 -9.30 1.50
C ASN A 276 -0.36 -8.14 1.39
N ARG A 277 -1.65 -8.42 1.62
CA ARG A 277 -2.72 -7.41 1.68
C ARG A 277 -3.25 -7.26 3.10
N PRO A 278 -3.27 -6.05 3.69
CA PRO A 278 -3.63 -5.85 5.09
C PRO A 278 -5.15 -5.86 5.29
N PHE A 279 -5.79 -7.00 5.03
CA PHE A 279 -7.21 -7.15 5.30
C PHE A 279 -7.62 -8.56 5.69
N GLU A 280 -8.80 -8.66 6.30
CA GLU A 280 -9.52 -9.91 6.54
C GLU A 280 -10.99 -9.80 6.16
N TYR A 281 -11.62 -10.95 5.87
CA TYR A 281 -13.05 -11.06 5.61
C TYR A 281 -13.69 -12.10 6.52
N TYR A 282 -14.75 -11.69 7.20
CA TYR A 282 -15.50 -12.47 8.17
C TYR A 282 -16.94 -12.66 7.69
N PRO A 283 -17.29 -13.85 7.17
CA PRO A 283 -18.68 -14.22 6.92
C PRO A 283 -19.32 -14.72 8.22
N LEU A 284 -20.17 -13.91 8.83
CA LEU A 284 -20.89 -14.24 10.05
C LEU A 284 -22.27 -14.79 9.69
N GLY A 285 -22.65 -15.90 10.31
CA GLY A 285 -23.96 -16.53 10.18
C GLY A 285 -25.08 -15.83 10.96
N LEU A 286 -24.76 -14.71 11.62
CA LEU A 286 -25.68 -13.89 12.40
C LEU A 286 -25.93 -12.52 11.75
N ASN A 287 -27.11 -11.94 12.02
CA ASN A 287 -27.36 -10.53 11.78
C ASN A 287 -26.81 -9.64 12.92
N TRP A 288 -26.79 -8.31 12.70
CA TRP A 288 -26.28 -7.35 13.67
C TRP A 288 -27.11 -7.21 14.95
N ALA A 289 -28.42 -7.51 14.91
CA ALA A 289 -29.26 -7.48 16.10
C ALA A 289 -28.90 -8.63 17.05
N SER A 290 -28.74 -9.84 16.51
CA SER A 290 -28.26 -11.02 17.23
C SER A 290 -26.87 -10.78 17.83
N ILE A 291 -25.94 -10.20 17.07
CA ILE A 291 -24.61 -9.84 17.57
C ILE A 291 -24.69 -8.85 18.72
N ALA A 292 -25.59 -7.86 18.66
CA ALA A 292 -25.75 -6.87 19.72
C ALA A 292 -26.33 -7.47 21.01
N GLU A 293 -27.28 -8.40 20.93
CA GLU A 293 -27.80 -9.10 22.10
C GLU A 293 -26.73 -9.98 22.75
N ILE A 294 -25.95 -10.72 21.94
CA ILE A 294 -24.79 -11.50 22.44
C ILE A 294 -23.79 -10.57 23.12
N GLN A 295 -23.44 -9.45 22.49
CA GLN A 295 -22.51 -8.47 23.05
C GLN A 295 -22.98 -7.98 24.42
N LYS A 296 -24.28 -7.66 24.56
CA LYS A 296 -24.87 -7.21 25.81
C LYS A 296 -24.83 -8.28 26.90
N GLU A 297 -25.13 -9.54 26.55
CA GLU A 297 -25.08 -10.68 27.48
C GLU A 297 -23.67 -10.91 28.03
N TYR A 298 -22.66 -10.93 27.15
CA TYR A 298 -21.28 -11.15 27.56
C TYR A 298 -20.66 -9.91 28.23
N ALA A 299 -21.06 -8.69 27.84
CA ALA A 299 -20.62 -7.47 28.51
C ALA A 299 -21.05 -7.42 29.98
N ALA A 300 -22.22 -7.96 30.33
CA ALA A 300 -22.66 -8.11 31.72
C ALA A 300 -21.74 -9.01 32.56
N GLN A 301 -20.92 -9.84 31.90
CA GLN A 301 -19.94 -10.74 32.51
C GLN A 301 -18.50 -10.18 32.40
N ASN A 302 -18.34 -8.90 32.02
CA ASN A 302 -17.05 -8.28 31.67
C ASN A 302 -16.29 -9.00 30.55
N GLN A 303 -17.01 -9.63 29.63
CA GLN A 303 -16.48 -10.29 28.44
C GLN A 303 -16.95 -9.59 27.16
N PHE A 304 -16.41 -10.00 26.01
CA PHE A 304 -16.80 -9.53 24.68
C PHE A 304 -16.80 -7.99 24.48
N LYS A 305 -15.89 -7.30 25.16
CA LYS A 305 -15.64 -5.87 24.88
C LYS A 305 -15.02 -5.67 23.49
N ASP A 306 -14.08 -6.54 23.14
CA ASP A 306 -13.31 -6.48 21.91
C ASP A 306 -13.92 -7.42 20.88
N LEU A 307 -14.28 -6.90 19.70
CA LEU A 307 -14.71 -7.72 18.57
C LEU A 307 -13.53 -8.42 17.90
N PHE A 308 -12.42 -7.70 17.69
CA PHE A 308 -11.18 -8.24 17.12
C PHE A 308 -9.99 -8.04 18.05
N ARG A 309 -9.18 -9.09 18.21
CA ARG A 309 -7.96 -9.18 19.01
C ARG A 309 -6.82 -9.85 18.24
N GLY A 310 -5.59 -9.68 18.71
CA GLY A 310 -4.43 -10.41 18.19
C GLY A 310 -3.83 -9.85 16.90
N LEU A 311 -4.21 -8.65 16.46
CA LEU A 311 -3.50 -7.88 15.43
C LEU A 311 -2.40 -7.06 16.11
N TYR A 312 -1.16 -7.26 15.67
CA TYR A 312 0.02 -6.58 16.21
C TYR A 312 0.70 -5.70 15.17
N LEU A 313 1.07 -4.50 15.59
CA LEU A 313 1.84 -3.54 14.80
C LEU A 313 3.27 -3.48 15.34
N ASP A 314 4.24 -3.63 14.44
CA ASP A 314 5.62 -3.22 14.69
C ASP A 314 5.77 -1.79 14.18
N ILE A 315 5.86 -0.84 15.11
CA ILE A 315 6.06 0.59 14.85
C ILE A 315 7.46 1.05 15.26
N THR A 316 8.43 0.13 15.35
CA THR A 316 9.82 0.45 15.72
C THR A 316 10.56 1.24 14.65
N ASN A 317 10.19 1.07 13.37
CA ASN A 317 10.74 1.86 12.28
C ASN A 317 10.10 3.25 12.27
N ASN A 318 10.69 4.16 13.05
CA ASN A 318 10.29 5.55 13.10
C ASN A 318 11.22 6.45 12.28
N ASP A 319 11.84 5.93 11.22
CA ASP A 319 12.81 6.71 10.44
C ASP A 319 12.18 8.00 9.90
N SER A 320 11.04 7.86 9.23
CA SER A 320 10.27 8.95 8.62
C SER A 320 9.34 9.66 9.61
N TYR A 321 8.63 8.89 10.43
CA TYR A 321 7.56 9.39 11.28
C TYR A 321 7.59 8.74 12.67
N ASP A 322 7.31 9.53 13.69
CA ASP A 322 6.84 9.02 14.97
C ASP A 322 5.33 8.80 14.90
N TYR A 323 4.91 7.54 15.08
CA TYR A 323 3.51 7.15 15.10
C TYR A 323 2.90 7.46 16.47
N GLY A 324 1.89 8.32 16.49
CA GLY A 324 1.28 8.82 17.72
C GLY A 324 0.08 7.99 18.17
N ASP A 325 -1.01 8.05 17.40
CA ASP A 325 -2.28 7.43 17.77
C ASP A 325 -2.95 6.79 16.54
N PHE A 326 -3.83 5.83 16.80
CA PHE A 326 -4.62 5.13 15.79
C PHE A 326 -6.10 5.31 16.09
N ASP A 327 -6.95 5.11 15.08
CA ASP A 327 -8.41 5.18 15.20
C ASP A 327 -9.06 4.03 14.45
N VAL A 328 -10.35 3.83 14.71
CA VAL A 328 -11.18 2.87 13.97
C VAL A 328 -12.29 3.64 13.24
N LYS A 329 -12.43 3.37 11.94
CA LYS A 329 -13.50 3.95 11.11
C LYS A 329 -14.33 2.85 10.50
N THR A 330 -15.65 3.01 10.55
CA THR A 330 -16.59 1.98 10.08
C THR A 330 -17.44 2.51 8.94
N TYR A 331 -17.75 1.68 7.95
CA TYR A 331 -18.50 2.05 6.75
C TYR A 331 -19.43 0.91 6.32
N ASP A 332 -20.62 1.23 5.81
CA ASP A 332 -21.38 0.29 4.97
C ASP A 332 -20.91 0.44 3.53
N ILE A 333 -20.32 -0.63 3.00
CA ILE A 333 -19.78 -0.68 1.64
C ILE A 333 -20.55 -1.64 0.73
N THR A 334 -21.70 -2.15 1.19
CA THR A 334 -22.48 -3.18 0.49
C THR A 334 -22.72 -2.81 -0.97
N GLY A 335 -23.26 -1.61 -1.21
CA GLY A 335 -23.56 -1.15 -2.57
C GLY A 335 -22.31 -0.95 -3.45
N ASP A 336 -21.23 -0.38 -2.89
CA ASP A 336 -19.97 -0.15 -3.64
C ASP A 336 -19.31 -1.46 -4.02
N PHE A 337 -19.24 -2.41 -3.08
CA PHE A 337 -18.68 -3.74 -3.34
C PHE A 337 -19.53 -4.53 -4.33
N GLU A 338 -20.87 -4.54 -4.20
CA GLU A 338 -21.74 -5.28 -5.12
C GLU A 338 -21.70 -4.71 -6.55
N GLN A 339 -21.57 -3.39 -6.70
CA GLN A 339 -21.33 -2.77 -7.99
C GLN A 339 -20.00 -3.24 -8.60
N TYR A 340 -18.93 -3.26 -7.80
CA TYR A 340 -17.64 -3.77 -8.24
C TYR A 340 -17.71 -5.27 -8.60
N ALA A 341 -18.35 -6.08 -7.77
CA ALA A 341 -18.48 -7.52 -7.99
C ALA A 341 -19.26 -7.82 -9.27
N ARG A 342 -20.35 -7.11 -9.55
CA ARG A 342 -21.09 -7.20 -10.81
C ARG A 342 -20.26 -6.77 -12.03
N PHE A 343 -19.46 -5.70 -11.89
CA PHE A 343 -18.52 -5.30 -12.94
C PHE A 343 -17.46 -6.38 -13.21
N ALA A 344 -16.86 -6.93 -12.16
CA ALA A 344 -15.87 -7.99 -12.24
C ALA A 344 -16.47 -9.27 -12.85
N GLU A 345 -17.70 -9.61 -12.46
CA GLU A 345 -18.44 -10.73 -13.03
C GLU A 345 -18.72 -10.52 -14.52
N ALA A 346 -19.28 -9.39 -14.92
CA ALA A 346 -19.50 -9.06 -16.33
C ALA A 346 -18.22 -9.22 -17.17
N GLY A 347 -17.06 -8.86 -16.60
CA GLY A 347 -15.75 -9.04 -17.24
C GLY A 347 -15.35 -10.48 -17.55
N LYS A 348 -15.96 -11.49 -16.90
CA LYS A 348 -15.80 -12.92 -17.20
C LYS A 348 -16.67 -13.38 -18.36
N HIS A 349 -17.76 -12.65 -18.63
CA HIS A 349 -18.78 -12.95 -19.64
C HIS A 349 -18.60 -12.06 -20.89
N LYS A 350 -17.36 -11.89 -21.35
CA LYS A 350 -17.08 -11.10 -22.56
C LYS A 350 -17.72 -11.80 -23.78
N PRO A 351 -18.57 -11.10 -24.55
CA PRO A 351 -19.28 -11.71 -25.66
C PRO A 351 -18.33 -12.12 -26.78
N SER A 352 -18.70 -13.19 -27.49
CA SER A 352 -18.03 -13.55 -28.73
C SER A 352 -18.36 -12.53 -29.83
N MET A 353 -17.35 -12.04 -30.54
CA MET A 353 -17.51 -11.02 -31.58
C MET A 353 -17.40 -11.61 -32.99
N THR A 354 -18.22 -11.11 -33.92
CA THR A 354 -18.17 -11.42 -35.35
C THR A 354 -17.98 -10.13 -36.15
N LYS A 355 -17.31 -10.22 -37.31
CA LYS A 355 -17.18 -9.08 -38.24
C LYS A 355 -18.24 -9.15 -39.34
N GLY A 356 -18.90 -8.03 -39.56
CA GLY A 356 -19.81 -7.82 -40.70
C GLY A 356 -19.07 -7.74 -42.03
N ALA A 357 -19.83 -7.75 -43.13
CA ALA A 357 -19.29 -7.61 -44.49
C ALA A 357 -18.68 -6.22 -44.75
N ASP A 358 -19.06 -5.23 -43.95
CA ASP A 358 -18.53 -3.86 -43.87
C ASP A 358 -17.31 -3.72 -42.95
N GLY A 359 -16.91 -4.80 -42.26
CA GLY A 359 -15.79 -4.81 -41.32
C GLY A 359 -16.15 -4.37 -39.89
N GLU A 360 -17.41 -4.01 -39.61
CA GLU A 360 -17.85 -3.65 -38.26
C GLU A 360 -17.87 -4.88 -37.33
N SER A 361 -17.36 -4.70 -36.10
CA SER A 361 -17.42 -5.74 -35.07
C SER A 361 -18.76 -5.68 -34.34
N ARG A 362 -19.45 -6.81 -34.27
CA ARG A 362 -20.69 -6.97 -33.50
C ARG A 362 -20.70 -8.24 -32.67
N ILE A 363 -21.50 -8.28 -31.60
CA ILE A 363 -21.75 -9.51 -30.85
C ILE A 363 -22.28 -10.60 -31.80
N SER A 364 -21.78 -11.82 -31.64
CA SER A 364 -22.21 -12.99 -32.40
C SER A 364 -23.71 -13.22 -32.22
N GLY A 365 -24.44 -13.46 -33.31
CA GLY A 365 -25.85 -13.88 -33.24
C GLY A 365 -26.05 -15.26 -32.59
N GLN A 366 -24.96 -15.99 -32.32
CA GLN A 366 -24.94 -17.25 -31.57
C GLN A 366 -24.58 -17.06 -30.09
N GLU A 367 -24.38 -15.83 -29.62
CA GLU A 367 -24.15 -15.56 -28.21
C GLU A 367 -25.40 -15.92 -27.39
N THR A 368 -25.23 -16.77 -26.39
CA THR A 368 -26.32 -17.27 -25.53
C THR A 368 -26.13 -16.91 -24.07
N ASP A 369 -24.98 -16.35 -23.71
CA ASP A 369 -24.68 -15.95 -22.34
C ASP A 369 -25.58 -14.77 -21.92
N PRO A 370 -26.48 -14.96 -20.93
CA PRO A 370 -27.42 -13.93 -20.53
C PRO A 370 -26.73 -12.71 -19.92
N ILE A 371 -25.59 -12.88 -19.22
CA ILE A 371 -24.83 -11.77 -18.65
C ILE A 371 -24.15 -11.00 -19.78
N ALA A 372 -23.57 -11.69 -20.77
CA ALA A 372 -22.95 -11.03 -21.92
C ALA A 372 -23.98 -10.16 -22.70
N LEU A 373 -25.15 -10.74 -23.00
CA LEU A 373 -26.23 -10.05 -23.72
C LEU A 373 -26.83 -8.89 -22.93
N ALA A 374 -26.89 -9.01 -21.60
CA ALA A 374 -27.40 -7.95 -20.74
C ALA A 374 -26.37 -6.82 -20.54
N CYS A 375 -25.09 -7.14 -20.36
CA CYS A 375 -24.07 -6.20 -19.91
C CYS A 375 -23.33 -5.45 -21.01
N TYR A 376 -23.30 -5.97 -22.23
CA TYR A 376 -22.52 -5.39 -23.33
C TYR A 376 -23.39 -4.75 -24.41
N GLU A 377 -22.88 -3.67 -24.98
CA GLU A 377 -23.38 -3.05 -26.20
C GLU A 377 -23.06 -3.93 -27.42
N GLN A 378 -23.77 -3.74 -28.53
CA GLN A 378 -23.57 -4.54 -29.75
C GLN A 378 -22.13 -4.49 -30.28
N ASN A 379 -21.40 -3.39 -30.05
CA ASN A 379 -20.00 -3.23 -30.44
C ASN A 379 -18.99 -3.89 -29.48
N GLY A 380 -19.47 -4.58 -28.43
CA GLY A 380 -18.64 -5.26 -27.42
C GLY A 380 -18.15 -4.36 -26.29
N ALA A 381 -18.56 -3.09 -26.23
CA ALA A 381 -18.29 -2.22 -25.09
C ALA A 381 -19.20 -2.56 -23.90
N LEU A 382 -18.71 -2.44 -22.67
CA LEU A 382 -19.55 -2.63 -21.48
C LEU A 382 -20.53 -1.46 -21.35
N LYS A 383 -21.82 -1.73 -21.09
CA LYS A 383 -22.82 -0.67 -20.88
C LYS A 383 -22.45 0.15 -19.64
N LYS A 384 -22.69 1.46 -19.70
CA LYS A 384 -22.27 2.42 -18.66
C LYS A 384 -22.70 2.01 -17.24
N GLN A 385 -23.91 1.49 -17.07
CA GLN A 385 -24.44 1.06 -15.76
C GLN A 385 -23.70 -0.13 -15.12
N PHE A 386 -22.92 -0.88 -15.90
CA PHE A 386 -22.10 -1.99 -15.39
C PHE A 386 -20.62 -1.61 -15.29
N VAL A 387 -20.23 -0.41 -15.71
CA VAL A 387 -18.89 0.13 -15.42
C VAL A 387 -18.84 0.50 -13.94
N TYR A 388 -17.81 0.03 -13.25
CA TYR A 388 -17.60 0.38 -11.86
C TYR A 388 -17.01 1.78 -11.71
N GLU A 389 -17.68 2.62 -10.93
CA GLU A 389 -17.20 3.92 -10.47
C GLU A 389 -17.29 3.93 -8.94
N PRO A 390 -16.16 4.14 -8.22
CA PRO A 390 -16.18 4.12 -6.75
C PRO A 390 -17.18 5.10 -6.18
N THR A 391 -18.09 4.60 -5.34
CA THR A 391 -19.07 5.44 -4.64
C THR A 391 -18.47 5.93 -3.33
N SER A 392 -18.77 7.19 -2.98
CA SER A 392 -18.44 7.75 -1.67
C SER A 392 -19.48 7.29 -0.65
N TYR A 393 -19.02 6.86 0.52
CA TYR A 393 -19.86 6.42 1.62
C TYR A 393 -19.47 7.14 2.91
N SER A 394 -20.46 7.44 3.76
CA SER A 394 -20.26 8.12 5.03
C SER A 394 -19.82 7.13 6.11
N ALA A 395 -18.99 7.60 7.05
CA ALA A 395 -18.63 6.81 8.21
C ALA A 395 -19.87 6.53 9.07
N LEU A 396 -19.98 5.28 9.53
CA LEU A 396 -20.90 4.87 10.58
C LEU A 396 -20.25 5.24 11.92
N ASN A 397 -20.80 6.25 12.58
CA ASN A 397 -20.32 6.71 13.87
C ASN A 397 -20.73 5.74 14.97
N GLU A 398 -19.97 5.71 16.06
CA GLU A 398 -20.33 5.03 17.30
C GLU A 398 -20.57 3.51 17.16
N VAL A 399 -20.03 2.87 16.12
CA VAL A 399 -20.12 1.40 15.97
C VAL A 399 -18.95 0.71 16.66
N PHE A 400 -17.73 1.01 16.21
CA PHE A 400 -16.49 0.44 16.71
C PHE A 400 -15.47 1.52 17.04
N VAL A 401 -14.61 1.23 18.01
CA VAL A 401 -13.54 2.11 18.47
C VAL A 401 -12.26 1.29 18.69
N LEU A 402 -11.11 1.96 18.67
CA LEU A 402 -9.86 1.33 19.11
C LEU A 402 -9.92 1.08 20.62
N ASN A 403 -9.47 -0.09 21.10
CA ASN A 403 -9.22 -0.31 22.52
C ASN A 403 -7.96 0.46 22.95
N LYS A 404 -8.11 1.77 23.19
CA LYS A 404 -6.98 2.66 23.46
C LYS A 404 -6.17 2.28 24.70
N ALA A 405 -6.83 1.77 25.74
CA ALA A 405 -6.12 1.31 26.94
C ALA A 405 -5.18 0.14 26.63
N LEU A 406 -5.61 -0.83 25.83
CA LEU A 406 -4.76 -1.95 25.42
C LEU A 406 -3.62 -1.50 24.50
N PHE A 407 -3.93 -0.64 23.53
CA PHE A 407 -2.95 -0.06 22.62
C PHE A 407 -1.85 0.69 23.39
N ASP A 408 -2.23 1.58 24.31
CA ASP A 408 -1.30 2.35 25.14
C ASP A 408 -0.48 1.45 26.08
N ASN A 409 -1.10 0.38 26.62
CA ASN A 409 -0.42 -0.55 27.53
C ASN A 409 0.58 -1.47 26.82
N THR A 410 0.37 -1.77 25.55
CA THR A 410 1.28 -2.60 24.74
C THR A 410 2.36 -1.76 24.06
N SER A 411 2.05 -0.54 23.60
CA SER A 411 3.00 0.36 22.93
C SER A 411 4.10 0.95 23.84
N LYS A 412 3.79 1.20 25.12
CA LYS A 412 4.76 1.77 26.08
C LYS A 412 5.95 0.85 26.37
N PRO A 413 5.75 -0.43 26.73
CA PRO A 413 6.86 -1.34 27.02
C PRO A 413 7.54 -1.85 25.76
N ASP A 414 6.80 -2.03 24.66
CA ASP A 414 7.36 -2.61 23.44
C ASP A 414 6.69 -2.07 22.15
N LYS A 415 7.47 -1.37 21.33
CA LYS A 415 7.01 -0.83 20.05
C LYS A 415 6.99 -1.87 18.92
N ASN A 416 7.54 -3.07 19.12
CA ASN A 416 7.58 -4.12 18.09
C ASN A 416 6.27 -4.94 18.02
N ALA A 417 5.45 -4.90 19.07
CA ALA A 417 4.27 -5.74 19.22
C ALA A 417 3.13 -4.97 19.91
N VAL A 418 2.71 -3.88 19.28
CA VAL A 418 1.59 -3.06 19.75
C VAL A 418 0.29 -3.70 19.32
N GLU A 419 -0.57 -4.08 20.26
CA GLU A 419 -1.84 -4.73 19.93
C GLU A 419 -2.91 -3.69 19.55
N ALA A 420 -3.45 -3.81 18.34
CA ALA A 420 -4.52 -2.96 17.83
C ALA A 420 -5.86 -3.70 17.84
N ALA A 421 -6.51 -3.71 19.00
CA ALA A 421 -7.82 -4.33 19.17
C ALA A 421 -8.98 -3.38 18.79
N VAL A 422 -9.99 -3.95 18.15
CA VAL A 422 -11.24 -3.24 17.80
C VAL A 422 -12.30 -3.61 18.84
N SER A 423 -12.80 -2.61 19.56
CA SER A 423 -13.90 -2.77 20.53
C SER A 423 -15.22 -2.27 19.97
N PHE A 424 -16.31 -2.77 20.52
CA PHE A 424 -17.59 -2.09 20.40
C PHE A 424 -17.49 -0.69 21.04
N SER A 425 -18.08 0.29 20.37
CA SER A 425 -18.29 1.60 20.96
C SER A 425 -19.13 1.49 22.23
N PRO A 426 -18.87 2.29 23.28
CA PRO A 426 -19.77 2.38 24.44
C PRO A 426 -21.20 2.83 24.07
N GLN A 427 -21.36 3.49 22.91
CA GLN A 427 -22.64 3.95 22.36
C GLN A 427 -23.19 3.00 21.28
N PHE A 428 -22.58 1.83 21.10
CA PHE A 428 -22.99 0.87 20.08
C PHE A 428 -24.46 0.48 20.25
N ALA A 429 -25.21 0.57 19.15
CA ALA A 429 -26.57 0.06 19.05
C ALA A 429 -26.82 -0.55 17.67
N ALA A 430 -27.52 -1.68 17.61
CA ALA A 430 -27.75 -2.41 16.36
C ALA A 430 -28.44 -1.57 15.26
N ASN A 431 -29.27 -0.59 15.65
CA ASN A 431 -29.96 0.31 14.72
C ASN A 431 -29.03 1.32 14.02
N GLN A 432 -27.78 1.48 14.47
CA GLN A 432 -26.76 2.28 13.79
C GLN A 432 -26.19 1.55 12.56
N LEU A 433 -26.40 0.24 12.47
CA LEU A 433 -25.98 -0.59 11.36
C LEU A 433 -27.15 -0.79 10.37
N PRO A 434 -26.91 -0.69 9.05
CA PRO A 434 -27.99 -0.64 8.07
C PRO A 434 -28.64 -2.01 7.82
N GLY A 435 -29.45 -2.54 8.74
CA GLY A 435 -30.19 -3.78 8.51
C GLY A 435 -29.33 -5.05 8.41
N PRO A 436 -29.94 -6.21 8.11
CA PRO A 436 -29.33 -7.50 8.43
C PRO A 436 -28.31 -7.99 7.39
N HIS A 437 -28.48 -7.69 6.10
CA HIS A 437 -27.61 -8.17 5.02
C HIS A 437 -26.60 -7.11 4.58
N ARG A 438 -25.49 -6.95 5.32
CA ARG A 438 -24.51 -5.88 5.00
C ARG A 438 -23.08 -6.36 4.98
N LEU A 439 -22.31 -5.75 4.10
CA LEU A 439 -20.85 -5.78 4.11
C LEU A 439 -20.36 -4.50 4.80
N VAL A 440 -19.96 -4.64 6.05
CA VAL A 440 -19.39 -3.56 6.85
C VAL A 440 -17.87 -3.61 6.73
N ARG A 441 -17.27 -2.47 6.40
CA ARG A 441 -15.82 -2.27 6.39
C ARG A 441 -15.41 -1.55 7.66
N VAL A 442 -14.47 -2.13 8.40
CA VAL A 442 -13.87 -1.55 9.60
C VAL A 442 -12.38 -1.34 9.34
N ASP A 443 -11.98 -0.08 9.25
CA ASP A 443 -10.59 0.32 9.03
C ASP A 443 -9.93 0.70 10.34
N LEU A 444 -8.79 0.08 10.62
CA LEU A 444 -7.79 0.64 11.53
C LEU A 444 -7.03 1.71 10.73
N ALA A 445 -7.00 2.94 11.22
CA ALA A 445 -6.35 4.07 10.55
C ALA A 445 -5.32 4.73 11.46
N LEU A 446 -4.23 5.21 10.88
CA LEU A 446 -3.25 6.03 11.58
C LEU A 446 -3.83 7.43 11.80
N LYS A 447 -4.11 7.81 13.04
CA LYS A 447 -4.77 9.07 13.38
C LYS A 447 -3.80 10.23 13.42
N GLN A 448 -2.59 9.98 13.93
CA GLN A 448 -1.59 11.03 14.11
C GLN A 448 -0.19 10.48 13.83
N ALA A 449 0.55 11.23 13.00
CA ALA A 449 1.96 11.02 12.76
C ALA A 449 2.68 12.37 12.72
N SER A 450 3.87 12.43 13.30
CA SER A 450 4.77 13.58 13.20
C SER A 450 6.04 13.18 12.48
N VAL A 451 6.55 14.06 11.61
CA VAL A 451 7.85 13.84 10.96
C VAL A 451 8.91 13.69 12.04
N ASN A 452 9.71 12.62 11.98
CA ASN A 452 10.84 12.43 12.88
C ASN A 452 12.04 13.27 12.41
N SER A 453 11.90 14.60 12.47
CA SER A 453 12.94 15.54 12.04
C SER A 453 14.22 15.44 12.89
N GLY A 454 14.14 14.78 14.05
CA GLY A 454 15.25 14.53 14.96
C GLY A 454 16.09 13.31 14.62
N ASN A 455 15.71 12.51 13.62
CA ASN A 455 16.46 11.31 13.24
C ASN A 455 17.90 11.66 12.83
N PRO A 456 18.94 11.12 13.52
CA PRO A 456 20.33 11.40 13.19
C PRO A 456 20.73 11.02 11.76
N ALA A 457 20.09 10.00 11.17
CA ALA A 457 20.36 9.58 9.80
C ALA A 457 20.02 10.66 8.76
N LEU A 458 19.11 11.60 9.07
CA LEU A 458 18.81 12.73 8.19
C LEU A 458 20.02 13.66 8.00
N GLN A 459 20.94 13.74 8.98
CA GLN A 459 22.15 14.57 8.81
C GLN A 459 23.10 13.99 7.77
N LYS A 460 23.03 12.68 7.50
CA LYS A 460 23.77 12.02 6.42
C LYS A 460 23.22 12.35 5.03
N LEU A 461 22.11 13.10 4.93
CA LEU A 461 21.58 13.62 3.66
C LEU A 461 22.09 15.05 3.36
N LYS A 462 23.05 15.53 4.14
CA LYS A 462 23.72 16.83 4.00
C LYS A 462 25.21 16.58 3.88
N TRP A 463 25.89 17.43 3.12
CA TRP A 463 27.35 17.42 3.03
C TRP A 463 27.88 18.82 2.74
N THR A 464 29.20 18.97 2.76
CA THR A 464 29.86 20.20 2.31
C THR A 464 30.62 19.86 1.03
N ASN A 465 30.37 20.61 -0.05
CA ASN A 465 31.05 20.36 -1.31
C ASN A 465 32.53 20.77 -1.27
N ALA A 466 33.28 20.48 -2.33
CA ALA A 466 34.71 20.77 -2.41
C ALA A 466 35.07 22.27 -2.28
N ASN A 467 34.10 23.17 -2.51
CA ASN A 467 34.27 24.61 -2.37
C ASN A 467 33.91 25.13 -0.97
N GLY A 468 33.59 24.25 -0.01
CA GLY A 468 33.17 24.65 1.33
C GLY A 468 31.71 25.11 1.42
N THR A 469 30.90 24.89 0.38
CA THR A 469 29.48 25.26 0.38
C THR A 469 28.64 24.10 0.94
N PRO A 470 27.77 24.35 1.94
CA PRO A 470 26.83 23.35 2.42
C PRO A 470 25.85 22.94 1.30
N ASN A 471 25.68 21.64 1.10
CA ASN A 471 24.63 21.05 0.27
C ASN A 471 23.61 20.36 1.17
N VAL A 472 22.36 20.80 1.05
CA VAL A 472 21.18 20.31 1.77
C VAL A 472 20.06 19.89 0.81
N GLY A 473 20.30 19.86 -0.51
CA GLY A 473 19.24 19.62 -1.51
C GLY A 473 18.52 18.28 -1.35
N LEU A 474 19.26 17.20 -1.03
CA LEU A 474 18.66 15.89 -0.74
C LEU A 474 17.87 15.90 0.56
N TYR A 475 18.44 16.47 1.63
CA TYR A 475 17.76 16.65 2.91
C TYR A 475 16.44 17.42 2.75
N GLU A 476 16.45 18.54 2.04
CA GLU A 476 15.26 19.33 1.76
C GLU A 476 14.25 18.56 0.89
N SER A 477 14.72 17.75 -0.06
CA SER A 477 13.84 16.87 -0.83
C SER A 477 13.10 15.86 0.07
N VAL A 478 13.80 15.22 1.01
CA VAL A 478 13.21 14.28 1.96
C VAL A 478 12.27 14.98 2.94
N MET A 479 12.72 16.07 3.59
CA MET A 479 11.92 16.77 4.61
C MET A 479 10.65 17.39 4.04
N ASN A 480 10.72 17.98 2.85
CA ASN A 480 9.54 18.56 2.20
C ASN A 480 8.56 17.48 1.75
N THR A 481 9.05 16.32 1.31
CA THR A 481 8.20 15.16 1.00
C THR A 481 7.49 14.65 2.25
N LEU A 482 8.23 14.44 3.34
CA LEU A 482 7.68 13.95 4.60
C LEU A 482 6.62 14.90 5.20
N THR A 483 6.84 16.20 5.06
CA THR A 483 5.92 17.22 5.56
C THR A 483 4.62 17.26 4.74
N GLU A 484 4.72 17.06 3.43
CA GLU A 484 3.59 17.04 2.50
C GLU A 484 2.75 15.75 2.66
N LEU A 485 3.40 14.60 2.81
CA LEU A 485 2.76 13.29 2.79
C LEU A 485 2.58 12.64 4.16
N LYS A 486 2.37 13.45 5.20
CA LYS A 486 2.10 12.92 6.55
C LYS A 486 0.97 11.88 6.46
N PRO A 487 1.16 10.65 6.97
CA PRO A 487 0.21 9.54 6.81
C PRO A 487 -0.97 9.67 7.80
N GLN A 488 -1.55 10.85 7.89
CA GLN A 488 -2.72 11.10 8.72
C GLN A 488 -3.97 10.55 8.04
N ASP A 489 -4.80 9.86 8.81
CA ASP A 489 -6.02 9.18 8.39
C ASP A 489 -5.82 8.04 7.37
N GLN A 490 -4.58 7.58 7.17
CA GLN A 490 -4.27 6.46 6.27
C GLN A 490 -4.73 5.14 6.88
N THR A 491 -5.46 4.33 6.11
CA THR A 491 -5.85 2.96 6.51
C THR A 491 -4.62 2.06 6.60
N VAL A 492 -4.50 1.38 7.74
CA VAL A 492 -3.41 0.46 8.12
C VAL A 492 -3.84 -0.99 7.92
N TYR A 493 -5.07 -1.31 8.31
CA TYR A 493 -5.65 -2.64 8.23
C TYR A 493 -7.16 -2.55 8.05
N THR A 494 -7.76 -3.49 7.33
CA THR A 494 -9.21 -3.52 7.09
C THR A 494 -9.83 -4.85 7.48
N TYR A 495 -10.90 -4.82 8.26
CA TYR A 495 -11.79 -5.95 8.46
C TYR A 495 -13.06 -5.75 7.63
N TYR A 496 -13.40 -6.73 6.80
CA TYR A 496 -14.68 -6.82 6.12
C TYR A 496 -15.58 -7.80 6.86
N ILE A 497 -16.76 -7.37 7.29
CA ILE A 497 -17.70 -8.19 8.05
C ILE A 497 -18.98 -8.32 7.22
N LYS A 498 -19.32 -9.54 6.84
CA LYS A 498 -20.56 -9.85 6.14
C LYS A 498 -21.50 -10.57 7.09
N THR A 499 -22.70 -10.03 7.28
CA THR A 499 -23.76 -10.64 8.09
C THR A 499 -24.85 -11.29 7.23
N THR A 500 -25.65 -12.19 7.83
CA THR A 500 -26.81 -12.87 7.22
C THR A 500 -28.13 -12.22 7.62
N GLU A 501 -29.25 -12.73 7.09
CA GLU A 501 -30.59 -12.19 7.36
C GLU A 501 -31.19 -12.56 8.73
N ASN A 502 -30.68 -13.58 9.43
CA ASN A 502 -31.38 -14.20 10.57
C ASN A 502 -31.15 -13.55 11.93
#